data_AF-A0A5B9R5J2-F1
#
_entry.id   AF-A0A5B9R5J2-F1
#
_cell.length_a   1.000
_cell.length_b   1.000
_cell.length_c   1.000
_cell.angle_alpha   90.00
_cell.angle_beta   90.00
_cell.angle_gamma   90.00
#
_symmetry.space_group_name_H-M   'P 1'
#
loop_
_entity.id
_entity.type
_entity.pdbx_description
1 polymer ?
#
loop_
_entity_poly.entity_id
_entity_poly.type
_entity_poly.pdbx_seq_one_letter_code
_entity_poly.pdbx_strand_id
1 'polypeptide(L)'
;MSKFDKQIAHLSGERTVAIEWRRGAEPDGQQLREMILGEIDAHQQIVPLDLRGVEGAPQELVELLLDCQSYAKTKEKSLRIMSALQPMRAALHPSRRYPKHRAKESPFESLKSADASQFAQTVLQAQHQEKHYDVSRAQKVTKAREKKQTKDKARPARTWKYYATLTLTVMVASCMIGAVEWVIVFAEEQTAPKVQAKSFEPSRVVQENQELRKRVLELERFLDENVADWRQSLP
;
A
#
# COMPACT_ATOMS: atom_id res chain seq x y z
N MET A 1 -7.54 2.86 8.89
CA MET A 1 -6.70 1.94 8.07
C MET A 1 -7.20 1.97 6.64
N SER A 2 -6.28 2.15 5.68
CA SER A 2 -6.60 2.31 4.26
C SER A 2 -7.05 0.98 3.64
N LYS A 3 -7.92 1.01 2.62
CA LYS A 3 -8.29 -0.20 1.83
C LYS A 3 -7.06 -0.86 1.19
N PHE A 4 -6.03 -0.09 0.88
CA PHE A 4 -4.74 -0.59 0.40
C PHE A 4 -3.98 -1.40 1.47
N ASP A 5 -4.04 -1.00 2.74
CA ASP A 5 -3.37 -1.74 3.82
C ASP A 5 -4.00 -3.13 3.99
N LYS A 6 -5.33 -3.23 3.81
CA LYS A 6 -6.06 -4.51 3.84
C LYS A 6 -5.71 -5.41 2.65
N GLN A 7 -5.51 -4.84 1.47
CA GLN A 7 -5.10 -5.60 0.29
C GLN A 7 -3.65 -6.08 0.38
N ILE A 8 -2.75 -5.26 0.94
CA ILE A 8 -1.38 -5.67 1.22
C ILE A 8 -1.37 -6.78 2.28
N ALA A 9 -2.18 -6.68 3.34
CA ALA A 9 -2.33 -7.73 4.35
C ALA A 9 -2.96 -9.03 3.83
N HIS A 10 -3.76 -8.96 2.75
CA HIS A 10 -4.28 -10.15 2.10
C HIS A 10 -3.24 -10.83 1.18
N LEU A 11 -2.25 -10.08 0.68
CA LEU A 11 -1.16 -10.60 -0.17
C LEU A 11 0.09 -11.01 0.62
N SER A 12 0.35 -10.30 1.71
CA SER A 12 1.34 -10.60 2.74
C SER A 12 0.57 -11.23 3.88
N GLY A 13 0.54 -12.58 3.95
CA GLY A 13 -0.26 -13.31 4.94
C GLY A 13 -0.29 -12.61 6.31
N GLU A 14 -1.48 -12.52 6.90
CA GLU A 14 -1.78 -11.71 8.10
C GLU A 14 -0.86 -12.00 9.30
N ARG A 15 -0.14 -13.14 9.28
CA ARG A 15 0.71 -13.59 10.37
C ARG A 15 2.17 -13.23 10.12
N THR A 16 2.65 -12.23 10.85
CA THR A 16 4.09 -11.96 10.93
C THR A 16 4.77 -13.04 11.76
N VAL A 17 5.86 -13.61 11.23
CA VAL A 17 6.68 -14.57 11.97
C VAL A 17 7.65 -13.80 12.83
N ALA A 18 7.34 -13.67 14.11
CA ALA A 18 8.24 -13.11 15.09
C ALA A 18 9.30 -14.15 15.48
N ILE A 19 10.57 -13.82 15.24
CA ILE A 19 11.71 -14.66 15.64
C ILE A 19 12.33 -14.02 16.88
N GLU A 20 12.36 -14.77 17.98
CA GLU A 20 13.05 -14.40 19.21
C GLU A 20 14.36 -15.17 19.32
N TRP A 21 15.47 -14.44 19.48
CA TRP A 21 16.80 -15.03 19.66
C TRP A 21 17.56 -14.22 20.69
N ARG A 22 17.57 -14.72 21.93
CA ARG A 22 18.26 -14.10 23.07
C ARG A 22 19.68 -14.62 23.16
N ARG A 23 20.63 -13.76 23.56
CA ARG A 23 22.01 -14.19 23.83
C ARG A 23 22.05 -15.17 25.00
N GLY A 24 22.62 -16.34 24.79
CA GLY A 24 22.88 -17.33 25.84
C GLY A 24 21.77 -18.38 26.07
N ALA A 25 20.62 -18.24 25.40
CA ALA A 25 19.77 -19.39 25.15
C ALA A 25 20.28 -20.01 23.84
N GLU A 26 20.70 -21.28 23.83
CA GLU A 26 20.86 -22.03 22.58
C GLU A 26 19.44 -22.27 22.06
N PRO A 27 18.96 -21.52 21.06
CA PRO A 27 17.68 -21.85 20.48
C PRO A 27 17.91 -23.01 19.52
N ASP A 28 17.00 -23.99 19.53
CA ASP A 28 17.04 -25.12 18.61
C ASP A 28 16.91 -24.61 17.16
N GLY A 29 18.05 -24.34 16.50
CA GLY A 29 18.10 -23.82 15.14
C GLY A 29 17.35 -24.71 14.14
N GLN A 30 17.28 -26.02 14.42
CA GLN A 30 16.48 -26.96 13.63
C GLN A 30 14.97 -26.74 13.77
N GLN A 31 14.46 -26.54 14.99
CA GLN A 31 13.04 -26.24 15.21
C GLN A 31 12.66 -24.89 14.58
N LEU A 32 13.54 -23.89 14.67
CA LEU A 32 13.32 -22.60 14.03
C LEU A 32 13.26 -22.73 12.50
N ARG A 33 14.13 -23.58 11.92
CA ARG A 33 14.12 -23.88 10.49
C ARG A 33 12.80 -24.51 10.06
N GLU A 34 12.35 -25.55 10.76
CA GLU A 34 11.09 -26.23 10.45
C GLU A 34 9.89 -25.29 10.58
N MET A 35 9.87 -24.45 11.60
CA MET A 35 8.85 -23.42 11.79
C MET A 35 8.82 -22.43 10.61
N ILE A 36 9.98 -21.91 10.19
CA ILE A 36 10.06 -20.96 9.06
C ILE A 36 9.67 -21.65 7.75
N LEU A 37 10.10 -22.90 7.52
CA LEU A 37 9.73 -23.66 6.32
C LEU A 37 8.22 -23.93 6.26
N GLY A 38 7.62 -24.34 7.38
CA GLY A 38 6.17 -24.52 7.49
C GLY A 38 5.42 -23.23 7.19
N GLU A 39 5.93 -22.10 7.66
CA GLU A 39 5.31 -20.81 7.39
C GLU A 39 5.49 -20.34 5.93
N ILE A 40 6.67 -20.60 5.33
CA ILE A 40 6.90 -20.36 3.91
C ILE A 40 5.88 -21.14 3.08
N ASP A 41 5.51 -22.34 3.50
CA ASP A 41 4.57 -23.19 2.78
C ASP A 41 3.13 -22.72 2.92
N ALA A 42 2.76 -22.26 4.12
CA ALA A 42 1.44 -21.70 4.41
C ALA A 42 1.15 -20.38 3.66
N HIS A 43 2.16 -19.54 3.44
CA HIS A 43 1.97 -18.22 2.81
C HIS A 43 1.86 -18.29 1.28
N GLN A 44 1.06 -17.42 0.67
CA GLN A 44 0.85 -17.45 -0.79
C GLN A 44 2.03 -16.84 -1.58
N GLN A 45 2.51 -15.65 -1.22
CA GLN A 45 3.52 -14.92 -2.02
C GLN A 45 4.60 -14.23 -1.19
N ILE A 46 4.20 -13.54 -0.10
CA ILE A 46 5.12 -12.79 0.75
C ILE A 46 5.06 -13.35 2.16
N VAL A 47 6.21 -13.69 2.72
CA VAL A 47 6.37 -14.15 4.10
C VAL A 47 6.99 -13.01 4.92
N PRO A 48 6.20 -12.31 5.74
CA PRO A 48 6.70 -11.22 6.57
C PRO A 48 7.42 -11.77 7.81
N LEU A 49 8.73 -11.49 7.91
CA LEU A 49 9.57 -11.85 9.05
C LEU A 49 9.80 -10.64 9.95
N ASP A 50 9.60 -10.80 11.26
CA ASP A 50 9.97 -9.84 12.28
C ASP A 50 11.15 -10.36 13.12
N LEU A 51 12.27 -9.64 13.07
CA LEU A 51 13.54 -9.95 13.72
C LEU A 51 13.84 -8.98 14.88
N ARG A 52 12.82 -8.30 15.44
CA ARG A 52 13.00 -7.40 16.60
C ARG A 52 13.50 -8.10 17.85
N GLY A 53 13.08 -9.36 18.05
CA GLY A 53 13.46 -10.17 19.21
C GLY A 53 14.86 -10.77 19.13
N VAL A 54 15.63 -10.44 18.08
CA VAL A 54 16.97 -10.98 17.86
C VAL A 54 18.02 -9.98 18.30
N GLU A 55 18.75 -10.29 19.36
CA GLU A 55 19.83 -9.44 19.86
C GLU A 55 21.14 -9.63 19.09
N GLY A 56 21.50 -8.65 18.27
CA GLY A 56 22.74 -8.68 17.49
C GLY A 56 22.54 -9.29 16.10
N ALA A 57 23.51 -10.10 15.67
CA ALA A 57 23.47 -10.85 14.43
C ALA A 57 24.18 -12.20 14.62
N PRO A 58 23.51 -13.18 15.24
CA PRO A 58 24.05 -14.54 15.36
C PRO A 58 24.31 -15.09 13.96
N GLN A 59 25.51 -15.62 13.72
CA GLN A 59 25.90 -16.08 12.39
C GLN A 59 25.04 -17.26 11.93
N GLU A 60 24.75 -18.19 12.83
CA GLU A 60 23.89 -19.36 12.57
C GLU A 60 22.49 -18.96 12.09
N LEU A 61 21.90 -17.92 12.71
CA LEU A 61 20.61 -17.40 12.30
C LEU A 61 20.67 -16.72 10.93
N VAL A 62 21.76 -16.01 10.64
CA VAL A 62 21.95 -15.37 9.32
C VAL A 62 22.06 -16.42 8.23
N GLU A 63 22.83 -17.49 8.45
CA GLU A 63 22.96 -18.62 7.52
C GLU A 63 21.62 -19.31 7.30
N LEU A 64 20.89 -19.61 8.39
CA LEU A 64 19.55 -20.19 8.32
C LEU A 64 18.56 -19.32 7.53
N LEU A 65 18.57 -18.00 7.74
CA LEU A 65 17.70 -17.08 7.01
C LEU A 65 18.06 -17.01 5.51
N LEU A 66 19.34 -17.11 5.16
CA LEU A 66 19.79 -17.18 3.76
C LEU A 66 19.34 -18.48 3.09
N ASP A 67 19.45 -19.60 3.81
CA ASP A 67 18.95 -20.90 3.34
C ASP A 67 17.44 -20.87 3.12
N CYS A 68 16.69 -20.35 4.09
CA CYS A 68 15.24 -20.17 3.98
C CYS A 68 14.87 -19.23 2.82
N GLN A 69 15.68 -18.21 2.54
CA GLN A 69 15.48 -17.32 1.40
C GLN A 69 15.66 -18.05 0.07
N SER A 70 16.67 -18.92 -0.02
CA SER A 70 16.88 -19.76 -1.20
C SER A 70 15.69 -20.70 -1.42
N TYR A 71 15.16 -21.30 -0.35
CA TYR A 71 14.00 -22.17 -0.39
C TYR A 71 12.71 -21.43 -0.76
N ALA A 72 12.48 -20.23 -0.22
CA ALA A 72 11.34 -19.42 -0.61
C ALA A 72 11.38 -19.09 -2.13
N LYS A 73 12.57 -18.79 -2.66
CA LYS A 73 12.75 -18.52 -4.10
C LYS A 73 12.42 -19.72 -4.98
N THR A 74 12.76 -20.94 -4.57
CA THR A 74 12.39 -22.15 -5.35
C THR A 74 10.88 -22.36 -5.39
N LYS A 75 10.15 -21.86 -4.39
CA LYS A 75 8.68 -21.84 -4.35
C LYS A 75 8.06 -20.57 -4.95
N GLU A 76 8.84 -19.74 -5.64
CA GLU A 76 8.41 -18.44 -6.20
C GLU A 76 7.86 -17.45 -5.15
N LYS A 77 8.26 -17.61 -3.88
CA LYS A 77 7.89 -16.76 -2.75
C LYS A 77 9.02 -15.83 -2.35
N SER A 78 8.66 -14.71 -1.71
CA SER A 78 9.62 -13.73 -1.20
C SER A 78 9.56 -13.58 0.31
N LEU A 79 10.69 -13.81 0.99
CA LEU A 79 10.86 -13.46 2.40
C LEU A 79 11.07 -11.95 2.52
N ARG A 80 10.22 -11.27 3.29
CA ARG A 80 10.32 -9.83 3.53
C ARG A 80 10.59 -9.56 5.00
N ILE A 81 11.75 -8.98 5.29
CA ILE A 81 12.10 -8.55 6.63
C ILE A 81 11.36 -7.23 6.92
N MET A 82 10.39 -7.26 7.81
CA MET A 82 9.56 -6.11 8.19
C MET A 82 10.32 -5.20 9.16
N SER A 83 10.83 -5.80 10.24
CA SER A 83 11.65 -5.12 11.23
C SER A 83 12.80 -5.99 11.67
N ALA A 84 13.95 -5.35 11.87
CA ALA A 84 15.18 -5.99 12.29
C ALA A 84 16.06 -4.93 12.97
N LEU A 85 16.79 -5.33 14.00
CA LEU A 85 17.76 -4.46 14.64
C LEU A 85 18.91 -4.12 13.69
N GLN A 86 19.56 -2.97 13.89
CA GLN A 86 20.66 -2.49 13.06
C GLN A 86 21.80 -3.51 12.84
N PRO A 87 22.29 -4.26 13.86
CA PRO A 87 23.31 -5.29 13.65
C PRO A 87 22.86 -6.39 12.67
N MET A 88 21.62 -6.89 12.81
CA MET A 88 21.05 -7.90 11.92
C MET A 88 20.91 -7.39 10.48
N ARG A 89 20.44 -6.14 10.32
CA ARG A 89 20.36 -5.49 8.99
C ARG A 89 21.73 -5.36 8.33
N ALA A 90 22.77 -5.08 9.11
CA ALA A 90 24.13 -4.95 8.61
C ALA A 90 24.72 -6.30 8.19
N ALA A 91 24.36 -7.39 8.87
CA ALA A 91 24.80 -8.74 8.52
C ALA A 91 24.10 -9.28 7.26
N LEU A 92 22.79 -9.03 7.12
CA LEU A 92 22.01 -9.48 5.95
C LEU A 92 22.27 -8.65 4.68
N HIS A 93 22.81 -7.43 4.82
CA HIS A 93 23.13 -6.54 3.70
C HIS A 93 24.54 -5.91 3.83
N PRO A 94 25.61 -6.71 3.66
CA PRO A 94 26.97 -6.21 3.80
C PRO A 94 27.33 -5.12 2.77
N SER A 95 26.68 -5.14 1.59
CA SER A 95 26.91 -4.18 0.49
C SER A 95 26.42 -2.75 0.79
N ARG A 96 25.58 -2.53 1.81
CA ARG A 96 25.00 -1.21 2.12
C ARG A 96 25.91 -0.26 2.90
N ARG A 97 27.17 -0.64 3.18
CA ARG A 97 28.17 0.20 3.86
C ARG A 97 29.01 1.08 2.92
N TYR A 98 28.47 1.53 1.79
CA TYR A 98 29.00 2.72 1.13
C TYR A 98 28.05 3.90 1.39
N PRO A 99 28.51 4.95 2.08
CA PRO A 99 27.66 6.07 2.43
C PRO A 99 27.31 6.84 1.15
N LYS A 100 25.99 7.05 0.97
CA LYS A 100 25.37 8.15 0.20
C LYS A 100 26.15 8.63 -1.03
N HIS A 101 25.89 8.02 -2.19
CA HIS A 101 25.71 8.70 -3.49
C HIS A 101 25.73 7.66 -4.62
N ARG A 102 24.60 7.01 -4.90
CA ARG A 102 24.11 6.87 -6.28
C ARG A 102 22.78 6.16 -6.31
N ALA A 103 21.91 6.74 -7.12
CA ALA A 103 20.65 6.18 -7.52
C ALA A 103 20.85 4.80 -8.16
N LYS A 104 19.85 3.94 -7.95
CA LYS A 104 19.37 2.87 -8.84
C LYS A 104 20.43 2.22 -9.73
N GLU A 105 20.76 0.97 -9.46
CA GLU A 105 21.08 0.03 -10.53
C GLU A 105 20.62 -1.39 -10.18
N SER A 106 20.12 -2.03 -11.22
CA SER A 106 19.39 -3.30 -11.33
C SER A 106 20.29 -4.54 -11.17
N PRO A 107 19.72 -5.73 -10.93
CA PRO A 107 20.45 -6.92 -10.44
C PRO A 107 21.14 -7.76 -11.54
N PHE A 108 21.82 -7.16 -12.52
CA PHE A 108 22.47 -7.91 -13.61
C PHE A 108 23.92 -7.46 -13.89
N GLU A 109 24.78 -7.39 -12.88
CA GLU A 109 26.19 -7.03 -13.11
C GLU A 109 27.22 -7.72 -12.20
N SER A 110 26.94 -8.92 -11.70
CA SER A 110 27.92 -9.67 -10.86
C SER A 110 28.74 -10.72 -11.61
N LEU A 111 28.81 -10.69 -12.95
CA LEU A 111 29.53 -11.73 -13.72
C LEU A 111 30.65 -11.21 -14.65
N LYS A 112 31.06 -9.94 -14.57
CA LYS A 112 32.15 -9.40 -15.43
C LYS A 112 33.17 -8.48 -14.73
N SER A 113 33.23 -8.50 -13.40
CA SER A 113 34.09 -7.56 -12.64
C SER A 113 35.58 -7.93 -12.60
N ALA A 114 35.97 -9.14 -13.02
CA ALA A 114 37.37 -9.56 -13.02
C ALA A 114 38.18 -8.99 -14.20
N ASP A 115 37.57 -8.84 -15.38
CA ASP A 115 38.28 -8.37 -16.59
C ASP A 115 38.52 -6.86 -16.61
N ALA A 116 37.66 -6.07 -15.96
CA ALA A 116 37.78 -4.62 -15.95
C ALA A 116 39.00 -4.12 -15.16
N SER A 117 39.44 -4.87 -14.14
CA SER A 117 40.57 -4.45 -13.29
C SER A 117 41.93 -4.70 -13.95
N GLN A 118 42.05 -5.73 -14.79
CA GLN A 118 43.28 -5.99 -15.56
C GLN A 118 43.43 -4.98 -16.70
N PHE A 119 42.33 -4.62 -17.38
CA PHE A 119 42.34 -3.61 -18.43
C PHE A 119 42.67 -2.19 -17.91
N ALA A 120 42.24 -1.85 -16.69
CA ALA A 120 42.58 -0.57 -16.06
C ALA A 120 44.08 -0.46 -15.71
N GLN A 121 44.71 -1.56 -15.29
CA GLN A 121 46.14 -1.57 -14.98
C GLN A 121 47.01 -1.49 -16.24
N THR A 122 46.60 -2.12 -17.35
CA THR A 122 47.33 -2.04 -18.62
C THR A 122 47.24 -0.66 -19.27
N VAL A 123 46.09 0.03 -19.16
CA VAL A 123 45.93 1.41 -19.66
C VAL A 123 46.75 2.42 -18.85
N LEU A 124 46.87 2.23 -17.53
CA LEU A 124 47.70 3.10 -16.68
C LEU A 124 49.21 2.89 -16.90
N GLN A 125 49.65 1.66 -17.17
CA GLN A 125 51.05 1.39 -17.54
C GLN A 125 51.39 1.95 -18.93
N ALA A 126 50.47 1.88 -19.89
CA ALA A 126 50.67 2.45 -21.23
C ALA A 126 50.76 4.00 -21.21
N GLN A 127 50.16 4.68 -20.24
CA GLN A 127 50.23 6.14 -20.11
C GLN A 127 51.55 6.67 -19.54
N HIS A 128 52.42 5.82 -19.00
CA HIS A 128 53.69 6.27 -18.42
C HIS A 128 54.85 6.42 -19.42
N GLN A 129 54.67 6.04 -20.70
CA GLN A 129 55.76 6.05 -21.68
C GLN A 129 55.70 7.09 -22.81
N GLU A 130 54.63 7.85 -23.00
CA GLU A 130 54.61 8.86 -24.07
C GLU A 130 54.52 10.29 -23.54
N LYS A 131 55.71 10.90 -23.38
CA LYS A 131 55.88 12.35 -23.35
C LYS A 131 55.49 12.93 -24.72
N HIS A 132 54.90 14.14 -24.67
CA HIS A 132 54.45 15.01 -25.76
C HIS A 132 52.96 14.85 -26.12
N TYR A 133 52.08 15.50 -25.35
CA TYR A 133 50.67 15.68 -25.73
C TYR A 133 50.40 17.10 -26.20
N ASP A 134 49.91 17.20 -27.43
CA ASP A 134 49.56 18.40 -28.18
C ASP A 134 48.25 19.02 -27.65
N VAL A 135 48.32 20.28 -27.19
CA VAL A 135 47.25 21.03 -26.51
C VAL A 135 46.13 21.51 -27.44
N SER A 136 46.20 21.23 -28.73
CA SER A 136 45.23 21.68 -29.74
C SER A 136 43.87 20.95 -29.70
N ARG A 137 43.74 19.80 -29.01
CA ARG A 137 42.46 19.06 -28.88
C ARG A 137 41.59 19.44 -27.68
N ALA A 138 42.15 20.10 -26.66
CA ALA A 138 41.40 20.42 -25.43
C ALA A 138 40.31 21.49 -25.62
N GLN A 139 40.49 22.41 -26.59
CA GLN A 139 39.53 23.49 -26.83
C GLN A 139 38.26 23.07 -27.59
N LYS A 140 38.24 21.89 -28.23
CA LYS A 140 37.03 21.37 -28.91
C LYS A 140 36.04 20.70 -27.96
N VAL A 141 36.48 20.30 -26.76
CA VAL A 141 35.65 19.57 -25.78
C VAL A 141 34.76 20.52 -24.96
N THR A 142 35.16 21.77 -24.77
CA THR A 142 34.38 22.75 -23.99
C THR A 142 33.18 23.30 -24.75
N LYS A 143 33.30 23.57 -26.05
CA LYS A 143 32.17 24.04 -26.89
C LYS A 143 31.11 22.96 -27.16
N ALA A 144 31.46 21.68 -27.07
CA ALA A 144 30.49 20.58 -27.18
C ALA A 144 29.66 20.38 -25.90
N ARG A 145 30.12 20.91 -24.76
CA ARG A 145 29.47 20.73 -23.46
C ARG A 145 28.33 21.73 -23.21
N GLU A 146 28.43 22.95 -23.75
CA GLU A 146 27.37 23.96 -23.62
C GLU A 146 26.16 23.67 -24.53
N LYS A 147 26.35 23.07 -25.71
CA LYS A 147 25.23 22.71 -26.61
C LYS A 147 24.45 21.47 -26.19
N LYS A 148 24.93 20.69 -25.21
CA LYS A 148 24.22 19.50 -24.70
C LYS A 148 23.29 19.78 -23.52
N GLN A 149 23.45 20.88 -22.79
CA GLN A 149 22.62 21.16 -21.62
C GLN A 149 21.19 21.67 -21.94
N THR A 150 20.92 22.10 -23.18
CA THR A 150 19.59 22.59 -23.57
C THR A 150 18.69 21.55 -24.25
N LYS A 151 19.16 20.30 -24.45
CA LYS A 151 18.39 19.24 -25.12
C LYS A 151 17.84 18.13 -24.21
N ASP A 152 18.08 18.19 -22.90
CA ASP A 152 17.66 17.14 -21.95
C ASP A 152 16.27 17.36 -21.31
N LYS A 153 15.32 17.94 -22.05
CA LYS A 153 13.89 17.93 -21.66
C LYS A 153 12.96 17.24 -22.66
N ALA A 154 13.50 16.41 -23.55
CA ALA A 154 12.67 15.44 -24.26
C ALA A 154 12.49 14.20 -23.38
N ARG A 155 11.46 14.22 -22.51
CA ARG A 155 10.98 13.01 -21.82
C ARG A 155 10.75 11.91 -22.86
N PRO A 156 11.12 10.64 -22.59
CA PRO A 156 10.99 9.59 -23.58
C PRO A 156 9.50 9.42 -23.93
N ALA A 157 9.14 9.71 -25.18
CA ALA A 157 7.78 9.64 -25.72
C ALA A 157 7.11 8.25 -25.56
N ARG A 158 7.87 7.24 -25.13
CA ARG A 158 7.41 5.87 -24.91
C ARG A 158 6.58 5.70 -23.64
N THR A 159 6.83 6.48 -22.58
CA THR A 159 6.03 6.38 -21.34
C THR A 159 4.67 7.03 -21.47
N TRP A 160 4.52 8.06 -22.30
CA TRP A 160 3.25 8.76 -22.48
C TRP A 160 2.19 7.87 -23.14
N LYS A 161 2.60 6.98 -24.06
CA LYS A 161 1.70 5.99 -24.67
C LYS A 161 1.08 5.06 -23.63
N TYR A 162 1.87 4.61 -22.65
CA TYR A 162 1.38 3.74 -21.57
C TYR A 162 0.37 4.46 -20.66
N TYR A 163 0.66 5.72 -20.30
CA TYR A 163 -0.28 6.53 -19.53
C TYR A 163 -1.55 6.83 -20.33
N ALA A 164 -1.45 7.12 -21.62
CA ALA A 164 -2.61 7.36 -22.49
C ALA A 164 -3.50 6.11 -22.63
N THR A 165 -2.89 4.92 -22.79
CA THR A 165 -3.64 3.66 -22.81
C THR A 165 -4.31 3.37 -21.48
N LEU A 166 -3.61 3.62 -20.36
CA LEU A 166 -4.16 3.40 -19.04
C LEU A 166 -5.30 4.38 -18.71
N THR A 167 -5.19 5.64 -19.12
CA THR A 167 -6.29 6.61 -18.97
C THR A 167 -7.49 6.23 -19.84
N LEU A 168 -7.25 5.74 -21.05
CA LEU A 168 -8.33 5.29 -21.93
C LEU A 168 -9.06 4.07 -21.34
N THR A 169 -8.33 3.07 -20.82
CA THR A 169 -8.96 1.88 -20.23
C THR A 169 -9.77 2.21 -18.99
N VAL A 170 -9.27 3.11 -18.12
CA VAL A 170 -10.02 3.59 -16.96
C VAL A 170 -11.30 4.34 -17.38
N MET A 171 -11.22 5.19 -18.41
CA MET A 171 -12.37 5.93 -18.90
C MET A 171 -13.44 5.01 -19.52
N VAL A 172 -13.04 4.01 -20.31
CA VAL A 172 -13.97 3.01 -20.87
C VAL A 172 -14.62 2.21 -19.74
N ALA A 173 -13.85 1.77 -18.74
CA ALA A 173 -14.38 1.05 -17.60
C ALA A 173 -15.40 1.90 -16.81
N SER A 174 -15.12 3.19 -16.58
CA SER A 174 -16.07 4.08 -15.90
C SER A 174 -17.35 4.31 -16.70
N CYS A 175 -17.26 4.44 -18.03
CA CYS A 175 -18.44 4.56 -18.88
C CYS A 175 -19.31 3.30 -18.86
N MET A 176 -18.68 2.11 -18.85
CA MET A 176 -19.41 0.84 -18.77
C MET A 176 -20.16 0.70 -17.44
N ILE A 177 -19.54 1.09 -16.32
CA ILE A 177 -20.21 1.08 -15.00
C ILE A 177 -21.42 2.02 -15.02
N GLY A 178 -21.24 3.25 -15.51
CA GLY A 178 -22.35 4.21 -15.61
C GLY A 178 -23.48 3.74 -16.53
N ALA A 179 -23.17 3.05 -17.62
CA ALA A 179 -24.19 2.47 -18.50
C ALA A 179 -24.98 1.35 -17.80
N VAL A 180 -24.31 0.49 -17.02
CA VAL A 180 -24.97 -0.57 -16.25
C VAL A 180 -25.86 0.03 -15.16
N GLU A 181 -25.37 1.02 -14.40
CA GLU A 181 -26.18 1.72 -13.40
C GLU A 181 -27.40 2.40 -14.03
N TRP A 182 -27.22 3.06 -15.17
CA TRP A 182 -28.32 3.67 -15.91
C TRP A 182 -29.36 2.64 -16.35
N VAL A 183 -28.93 1.48 -16.84
CA VAL A 183 -29.85 0.38 -17.22
C VAL A 183 -30.59 -0.17 -16.00
N ILE A 184 -29.93 -0.32 -14.85
CA ILE A 184 -30.57 -0.81 -13.62
C ILE A 184 -31.62 0.19 -13.13
N VAL A 185 -31.27 1.48 -13.02
CA VAL A 185 -32.21 2.53 -12.57
C VAL A 185 -33.37 2.67 -13.55
N PHE A 186 -33.11 2.64 -14.85
CA PHE A 186 -34.17 2.73 -15.85
C PHE A 186 -35.06 1.48 -15.87
N ALA A 187 -34.51 0.30 -15.61
CA ALA A 187 -35.28 -0.92 -15.45
C ALA A 187 -36.12 -0.90 -14.16
N GLU A 188 -35.61 -0.33 -13.07
CA GLU A 188 -36.36 -0.11 -11.84
C GLU A 188 -37.52 0.88 -12.04
N GLU A 189 -37.34 1.96 -12.81
CA GLU A 189 -38.43 2.89 -13.13
C GLU A 189 -39.55 2.24 -13.96
N GLN A 190 -39.22 1.29 -14.83
CA GLN A 190 -40.22 0.56 -15.62
C GLN A 190 -40.86 -0.63 -14.89
N THR A 191 -40.19 -1.18 -13.89
CA THR A 191 -40.68 -2.35 -13.13
C THR A 191 -41.25 -1.98 -11.76
N ALA A 192 -41.10 -0.73 -11.31
CA ALA A 192 -41.80 -0.23 -10.15
C ALA A 192 -43.31 -0.41 -10.37
N PRO A 193 -44.00 -1.27 -9.58
CA PRO A 193 -45.44 -1.32 -9.66
C PRO A 193 -45.95 0.09 -9.35
N LYS A 194 -46.89 0.61 -10.16
CA LYS A 194 -47.64 1.81 -9.79
C LYS A 194 -48.26 1.56 -8.42
N VAL A 195 -47.57 1.95 -7.35
CA VAL A 195 -48.09 1.94 -6.00
C VAL A 195 -49.18 2.99 -6.02
N GLN A 196 -50.43 2.56 -6.26
CA GLN A 196 -51.59 3.33 -5.86
C GLN A 196 -51.31 3.76 -4.42
N ALA A 197 -51.32 5.07 -4.18
CA ALA A 197 -51.18 5.63 -2.86
C ALA A 197 -52.29 5.01 -1.98
N LYS A 198 -51.98 3.88 -1.33
CA LYS A 198 -52.74 3.39 -0.20
C LYS A 198 -52.57 4.49 0.83
N SER A 199 -53.62 5.31 0.92
CA SER A 199 -53.85 6.23 2.02
C SER A 199 -53.44 5.53 3.29
N PHE A 200 -52.37 6.04 3.92
CA PHE A 200 -52.02 5.69 5.28
C PHE A 200 -53.24 6.02 6.12
N GLU A 201 -54.05 5.02 6.47
CA GLU A 201 -54.98 5.19 7.57
C GLU A 201 -54.12 5.52 8.80
N PRO A 202 -54.36 6.66 9.47
CA PRO A 202 -53.66 6.95 10.71
C PRO A 202 -53.96 5.80 11.66
N SER A 203 -52.91 5.15 12.16
CA SER A 203 -53.01 4.02 13.07
C SER A 203 -54.01 4.32 14.19
N ARG A 204 -54.79 3.33 14.64
CA ARG A 204 -55.85 3.52 15.67
C ARG A 204 -55.39 4.36 16.87
N VAL A 205 -54.11 4.25 17.23
CA VAL A 205 -53.44 5.02 18.29
C VAL A 205 -53.44 6.54 18.02
N VAL A 206 -53.30 6.97 16.77
CA VAL A 206 -53.35 8.38 16.36
C VAL A 206 -54.78 8.91 16.41
N GLN A 207 -55.77 8.10 16.02
CA GLN A 207 -57.19 8.49 16.13
C GLN A 207 -57.62 8.61 17.59
N GLU A 208 -57.23 7.64 18.43
CA GLU A 208 -57.54 7.65 19.86
C GLU A 208 -56.89 8.85 20.57
N ASN A 209 -55.64 9.19 20.22
CA ASN A 209 -54.99 10.40 20.73
C ASN A 209 -55.66 11.70 20.27
N GLN A 210 -56.17 11.75 19.04
CA GLN A 210 -56.92 12.91 18.55
C GLN A 210 -58.27 13.06 19.27
N GLU A 211 -58.94 11.95 19.56
CA GLU A 211 -60.20 11.96 20.30
C GLU A 211 -60.01 12.38 21.76
N LEU A 212 -58.97 11.85 22.42
CA LEU A 212 -58.61 12.26 23.78
C LEU A 212 -58.30 13.76 23.86
N ARG A 213 -57.55 14.31 22.88
CA ARG A 213 -57.27 15.75 22.83
C ARG A 213 -58.53 16.60 22.66
N LYS A 214 -59.52 16.14 21.89
CA LYS A 214 -60.80 16.85 21.75
C LYS A 214 -61.57 16.87 23.07
N ARG A 215 -61.64 15.73 23.77
CA ARG A 215 -62.33 15.64 25.08
C ARG A 215 -61.66 16.49 26.16
N VAL A 216 -60.33 16.57 26.15
CA VAL A 216 -59.60 17.45 27.09
C VAL A 216 -59.94 18.92 26.84
N LEU A 217 -59.95 19.36 25.57
CA LEU A 217 -60.33 20.74 25.23
C LEU A 217 -61.78 21.06 25.57
N GLU A 218 -62.68 20.10 25.46
CA GLU A 218 -64.09 20.27 25.84
C GLU A 218 -64.26 20.39 27.35
N LEU A 219 -63.52 19.59 28.13
CA LEU A 219 -63.47 19.70 29.59
C LEU A 219 -62.87 21.02 30.06
N GLU A 220 -61.81 21.50 29.41
CA GLU A 220 -61.21 22.81 29.70
C GLU A 220 -62.22 23.94 29.48
N ARG A 221 -62.96 23.92 28.36
CA ARG A 221 -64.01 24.91 28.10
C ARG A 221 -65.14 24.85 29.12
N PHE A 222 -65.59 23.65 29.48
CA PHE A 222 -66.62 23.47 30.49
C PHE A 222 -66.18 23.97 31.87
N LEU A 223 -64.92 23.75 32.23
CA LEU A 223 -64.34 24.29 33.45
C LEU A 223 -64.28 25.82 33.41
N ASP A 224 -63.83 26.41 32.30
CA ASP A 224 -63.76 27.86 32.15
C ASP A 224 -65.14 28.52 32.22
N GLU A 225 -66.15 27.94 31.57
CA GLU A 225 -67.54 28.42 31.63
C GLU A 225 -68.10 28.35 33.05
N ASN A 226 -67.93 27.21 33.73
CA ASN A 226 -68.42 27.08 35.11
C ASN A 226 -67.64 27.99 36.07
N VAL A 227 -66.33 28.15 35.92
CA VAL A 227 -65.55 29.08 36.75
C VAL A 227 -65.98 30.53 36.52
N ALA A 228 -66.36 30.90 35.29
CA ALA A 228 -66.91 32.20 34.99
C ALA A 228 -68.28 32.43 35.69
N ASP A 229 -69.17 31.44 35.66
CA ASP A 229 -70.48 31.51 36.33
C ASP A 229 -70.34 31.56 37.87
N TRP A 230 -69.38 30.81 38.42
CA TRP A 230 -69.07 30.87 39.86
C TRP A 230 -68.51 32.24 40.28
N ARG A 231 -67.71 32.90 39.42
CA ARG A 231 -67.22 34.26 39.71
C ARG A 231 -68.30 35.33 39.67
N GLN A 232 -69.36 35.13 38.88
CA GLN A 232 -70.49 36.08 38.80
C GLN A 232 -71.50 35.92 39.94
N SER A 233 -71.48 34.78 40.66
CA SER A 233 -72.40 34.47 41.75
C SER A 233 -71.84 34.73 43.16
N LEU A 234 -70.61 35.24 43.27
CA LEU A 234 -70.01 35.70 44.52
C LEU A 234 -70.41 37.19 44.77
N PRO A 235 -71.10 37.50 45.89
CA PRO A 235 -71.54 38.87 46.22
C PRO A 235 -70.40 39.81 46.62
#